data_AF-A0A068S1Y4-F1
#
_entry.id   AF-A0A068S1Y4-F1
#
_cell.length_a   1.000
_cell.length_b   1.000
_cell.length_c   1.000
_cell.angle_alpha   90.00
_cell.angle_beta   90.00
_cell.angle_gamma   90.00
#
_symmetry.space_group_name_H-M   'P 1'
#
loop_
_entity.id
_entity.type
_entity.pdbx_description
1 polymer ?
#
loop_
_entity_poly.entity_id
_entity_poly.type
_entity_poly.pdbx_seq_one_letter_code
_entity_poly.pdbx_strand_id
1 'polypeptide(L)'
;MTKGTQSFGKRQTKSHTLCRRCGNRSYHKQKKTCASCGYPAAKMRKFNWSEKAKRRRTTGTGRMSYLKKVHRRFTNGFREGSQAVKRVKATEASS
;
A
#
# COMPACT_ATOMS: atom_id res chain seq x y z
N MET A 1 -16.32 -35.73 -23.31
CA MET A 1 -15.93 -34.69 -22.33
C MET A 1 -16.77 -33.45 -22.55
N THR A 2 -17.58 -33.05 -21.58
CA THR A 2 -18.38 -31.83 -21.64
C THR A 2 -17.66 -30.68 -20.93
N LYS A 3 -17.74 -29.47 -21.51
CA LYS A 3 -17.25 -28.24 -20.88
C LYS A 3 -18.30 -27.74 -19.87
N GLY A 4 -17.95 -26.76 -19.04
CA GLY A 4 -18.90 -26.10 -18.15
C GLY A 4 -19.18 -26.88 -16.87
N THR A 5 -20.46 -27.12 -16.55
CA THR A 5 -20.95 -27.61 -15.24
C THR A 5 -20.18 -28.83 -14.72
N GLN A 6 -20.03 -29.88 -15.55
CA GLN A 6 -19.33 -31.11 -15.16
C GLN A 6 -17.85 -30.87 -14.81
N SER A 7 -17.22 -29.86 -15.42
CA SER A 7 -15.82 -29.48 -15.14
C SER A 7 -15.68 -28.58 -13.90
N PHE A 8 -16.69 -27.77 -13.56
CA PHE A 8 -16.62 -26.85 -12.41
C PHE A 8 -16.59 -27.59 -11.07
N GLY A 9 -17.29 -28.73 -10.96
CA GLY A 9 -17.29 -29.55 -9.74
C GLY A 9 -15.90 -30.06 -9.34
N LYS A 10 -14.98 -30.19 -10.30
CA LYS A 10 -13.60 -30.69 -10.06
C LYS A 10 -12.60 -29.61 -9.60
N ARG A 11 -13.02 -28.35 -9.41
CA ARG A 11 -12.12 -27.20 -9.14
C ARG A 11 -11.71 -27.04 -7.66
N GLN A 12 -11.26 -28.12 -7.04
CA GLN A 12 -10.83 -28.14 -5.63
C GLN A 12 -9.39 -27.64 -5.43
N THR A 13 -8.48 -27.92 -6.37
CA THR A 13 -7.08 -27.48 -6.31
C THR A 13 -6.96 -26.00 -6.58
N LYS A 14 -6.23 -25.27 -5.73
CA LYS A 14 -5.99 -23.83 -5.91
C LYS A 14 -4.62 -23.59 -6.55
N SER A 15 -4.55 -22.79 -7.61
CA SER A 15 -3.26 -22.38 -8.19
C SER A 15 -2.68 -21.15 -7.47
N HIS A 16 -3.54 -20.22 -7.05
CA HIS A 16 -3.17 -18.97 -6.41
C HIS A 16 -3.58 -18.90 -4.92
N THR A 17 -2.69 -18.40 -4.08
CA THR A 17 -2.92 -18.10 -2.65
C THR A 17 -2.56 -16.65 -2.32
N LEU A 18 -2.74 -16.25 -1.05
CA LEU A 18 -2.38 -14.92 -0.57
C LEU A 18 -0.86 -14.69 -0.69
N CYS A 19 -0.49 -13.52 -1.22
CA CYS A 19 0.89 -13.07 -1.30
C CYS A 19 1.26 -12.28 -0.04
N ARG A 20 2.36 -12.64 0.61
CA ARG A 20 2.85 -11.96 1.83
C ARG A 20 3.22 -10.49 1.60
N ARG A 21 3.67 -10.12 0.40
CA ARG A 21 4.09 -8.74 0.09
C ARG A 21 2.92 -7.80 -0.18
N CYS A 22 1.95 -8.23 -1.00
CA CYS A 22 0.89 -7.34 -1.49
C CYS A 22 -0.51 -7.68 -0.97
N GLY A 23 -0.68 -8.72 -0.14
CA GLY A 23 -1.97 -9.13 0.43
C GLY A 23 -2.95 -9.77 -0.57
N ASN A 24 -2.77 -9.58 -1.87
CA ASN A 24 -3.66 -10.14 -2.90
C ASN A 24 -3.52 -11.67 -3.04
N ARG A 25 -4.64 -12.35 -3.37
CA ARG A 25 -4.67 -13.77 -3.77
C ARG A 25 -4.11 -13.95 -5.19
N SER A 26 -2.80 -13.81 -5.33
CA SER A 26 -2.12 -13.86 -6.64
C SER A 26 -0.77 -14.57 -6.57
N TYR A 27 -0.45 -15.22 -5.45
CA TYR A 27 0.78 -16.01 -5.33
C TYR A 27 0.59 -17.39 -5.92
N HIS A 28 1.32 -17.72 -6.99
CA HIS A 28 1.22 -19.02 -7.65
C HIS A 28 1.99 -20.08 -6.85
N LYS A 29 1.28 -21.12 -6.37
CA LYS A 29 1.85 -22.11 -5.43
C LYS A 29 2.96 -22.98 -6.02
N GLN A 30 2.82 -23.42 -7.28
CA GLN A 30 3.83 -24.27 -7.93
C GLN A 30 5.02 -23.44 -8.40
N LYS A 31 4.78 -22.42 -9.24
CA LYS A 31 5.81 -21.50 -9.77
C LYS A 31 6.43 -20.53 -8.76
N LYS A 32 6.00 -20.58 -7.49
CA LYS A 32 6.48 -19.73 -6.38
C LYS A 32 6.59 -18.23 -6.72
N THR A 33 5.67 -17.71 -7.52
CA THR A 33 5.75 -16.33 -8.04
C THR A 33 4.42 -15.61 -7.94
N CYS A 34 4.44 -14.35 -7.53
CA CYS A 34 3.24 -13.53 -7.43
C CYS A 34 2.92 -12.82 -8.74
N ALA A 35 1.79 -13.15 -9.35
CA ALA A 35 1.30 -12.53 -10.56
C ALA A 35 0.95 -11.04 -10.39
N SER A 36 0.75 -10.56 -9.16
CA SER A 36 0.40 -9.15 -8.89
C SER A 36 1.64 -8.28 -8.66
N CYS A 37 2.55 -8.69 -7.77
CA CYS A 37 3.67 -7.85 -7.33
C CYS A 37 5.06 -8.40 -7.68
N GLY A 38 5.16 -9.62 -8.22
CA GLY A 38 6.42 -10.24 -8.61
C GLY A 38 7.21 -10.92 -7.47
N TYR A 39 6.69 -10.97 -6.24
CA TYR A 39 7.33 -11.72 -5.14
C TYR A 39 7.68 -13.15 -5.59
N PRO A 40 8.90 -13.66 -5.38
CA PRO A 40 9.96 -13.16 -4.49
C PRO A 40 10.89 -12.07 -5.06
N ALA A 41 10.80 -11.71 -6.35
CA ALA A 41 11.72 -10.75 -6.98
C ALA A 41 11.88 -9.46 -6.17
N ALA A 42 13.10 -8.92 -6.10
CA ALA A 42 13.40 -7.73 -5.31
C ALA A 42 12.59 -6.51 -5.79
N LYS A 43 12.54 -6.30 -7.11
CA LYS A 43 11.76 -5.22 -7.72
C LYS A 43 10.27 -5.57 -7.74
N MET A 44 9.43 -4.58 -7.46
CA MET A 44 7.99 -4.72 -7.66
C MET A 44 7.65 -4.77 -9.16
N ARG A 45 6.87 -5.77 -9.56
CA ARG A 45 6.34 -5.90 -10.91
C ARG A 45 5.47 -4.69 -11.27
N LYS A 46 5.88 -3.94 -12.30
CA LYS A 46 5.17 -2.79 -12.88
C LYS A 46 5.28 -2.87 -14.40
N PHE A 47 4.19 -2.58 -15.09
CA PHE A 47 4.15 -2.55 -16.56
C PHE A 47 3.60 -1.21 -17.04
N ASN A 48 4.19 -0.64 -18.09
CA ASN A 48 3.82 0.69 -18.56
C ASN A 48 2.43 0.74 -19.19
N TRP A 49 2.04 -0.32 -19.89
CA TRP A 49 0.71 -0.49 -20.47
C TRP A 49 -0.43 -0.66 -19.45
N SER A 50 -0.13 -0.79 -18.14
CA SER A 50 -1.15 -1.02 -17.11
C SER A 50 -1.24 0.13 -16.10
N GLU A 51 -1.77 1.26 -16.53
CA GLU A 51 -1.87 2.49 -15.70
C GLU A 51 -2.75 2.30 -14.47
N LYS A 52 -3.93 1.70 -14.62
CA LYS A 52 -4.84 1.43 -13.50
C LYS A 52 -4.20 0.54 -12.44
N ALA A 53 -3.34 -0.41 -12.85
CA ALA A 53 -2.61 -1.24 -11.90
C ALA A 53 -1.53 -0.45 -11.16
N LYS A 54 -0.82 0.46 -11.84
CA LYS A 54 0.12 1.39 -11.19
C LYS A 54 -0.61 2.24 -10.14
N ARG A 55 -1.73 2.86 -10.51
CA ARG A 55 -2.52 3.76 -9.62
C ARG A 55 -2.98 3.08 -8.33
N ARG A 56 -3.44 1.82 -8.40
CA ARG A 56 -3.92 1.08 -7.21
C ARG A 56 -2.83 0.78 -6.16
N ARG A 57 -1.54 0.88 -6.52
CA ARG A 57 -0.41 0.56 -5.63
C ARG A 57 0.60 1.71 -5.46
N THR A 58 0.40 2.83 -6.13
CA THR A 58 1.40 3.91 -6.09
C THR A 58 1.55 4.46 -4.66
N THR A 59 2.70 5.07 -4.39
CA THR A 59 2.91 5.83 -3.14
C THR A 59 1.80 6.87 -3.02
N GLY A 60 1.11 6.93 -1.88
CA GLY A 60 -0.11 7.73 -1.74
C GLY A 60 -1.29 6.94 -1.21
N THR A 61 -1.46 5.69 -1.66
CA THR A 61 -2.68 4.91 -1.39
C THR A 61 -2.72 4.22 -0.03
N GLY A 62 -1.60 4.23 0.70
CA GLY A 62 -1.45 3.55 1.98
C GLY A 62 -1.36 4.49 3.19
N ARG A 63 -0.95 3.94 4.33
CA ARG A 63 -0.83 4.70 5.58
C ARG A 63 0.16 5.88 5.49
N MET A 64 1.22 5.73 4.69
CA MET A 64 2.30 6.72 4.53
C MET A 64 2.87 7.24 5.86
N SER A 65 3.02 6.36 6.86
CA SER A 65 3.33 6.73 8.24
C SER A 65 4.61 7.57 8.40
N TYR A 66 5.63 7.28 7.59
CA TYR A 66 6.88 8.05 7.58
C TYR A 66 6.77 9.30 6.71
N LEU A 67 6.42 9.14 5.42
CA LEU A 67 6.37 10.25 4.47
C LEU A 67 5.42 11.38 4.87
N LYS A 68 4.28 11.08 5.51
CA LYS A 68 3.37 12.12 6.03
C LYS A 68 4.04 12.95 7.14
N LYS A 69 4.78 12.30 8.04
CA LYS A 69 5.53 12.98 9.11
C LYS A 69 6.66 13.82 8.51
N VAL A 70 7.38 13.27 7.53
CA VAL A 70 8.44 14.00 6.81
C VAL A 70 7.87 15.23 6.11
N HIS A 71 6.74 15.11 5.41
CA HIS A 71 6.10 16.25 4.75
C HIS A 71 5.69 17.34 5.75
N ARG A 72 5.09 16.96 6.88
CA ARG A 72 4.76 17.91 7.96
C ARG A 72 6.01 18.59 8.54
N ARG A 73 7.11 17.85 8.69
CA ARG A 73 8.39 18.43 9.12
C ARG A 73 8.93 19.38 8.06
N PHE A 74 8.87 19.01 6.79
CA PHE A 74 9.30 19.82 5.65
C PHE A 74 8.58 21.17 5.60
N THR A 75 7.24 21.18 5.71
CA THR A 75 6.46 22.44 5.73
C THR A 75 6.79 23.31 6.95
N ASN A 76 7.28 22.70 8.02
CA ASN A 76 7.73 23.38 9.23
C ASN A 76 9.25 23.67 9.22
N GLY A 77 9.93 23.52 8.08
CA GLY A 77 11.37 23.80 7.92
C GLY A 77 12.30 22.82 8.62
N PHE A 78 11.87 21.58 8.82
CA PHE A 78 12.57 20.53 9.57
C PHE A 78 13.06 20.94 10.96
N ARG A 79 12.41 21.92 11.60
CA ARG A 79 12.74 22.36 12.96
C ARG A 79 12.81 21.18 13.93
N GLU A 80 13.89 21.13 14.68
CA GLU A 80 14.15 20.17 15.75
C GLU A 80 14.51 20.93 17.04
N GLY A 81 14.25 20.36 18.21
CA GLY A 81 14.64 20.94 19.51
C GLY A 81 13.85 22.17 20.00
N SER A 82 12.98 22.77 19.19
CA SER A 82 12.14 23.90 19.61
C SER A 82 10.92 23.43 20.40
N GLN A 83 10.71 23.97 21.61
CA GLN A 83 9.45 23.80 22.34
C GLN A 83 8.39 24.80 21.87
N ALA A 84 7.13 24.37 21.78
CA ALA A 84 6.04 25.27 21.45
C ALA A 84 5.80 26.24 22.61
N VAL A 85 5.86 27.54 22.34
CA VAL A 85 5.51 28.56 23.34
C VAL A 85 4.03 28.43 23.69
N LYS A 86 3.73 28.29 25.00
CA LYS A 86 2.36 28.24 25.51
C LYS A 86 1.67 29.56 25.18
N ARG A 87 0.67 29.53 24.30
CA ARG A 87 -0.18 30.70 24.02
C ARG A 87 -1.23 30.82 25.13
N VAL A 88 -1.13 31.87 25.96
CA VAL A 88 -2.14 32.21 26.98
C VAL A 88 -3.12 33.21 26.35
N LYS A 89 -4.43 33.03 26.59
CA LYS A 89 -5.45 33.97 26.11
C LYS A 89 -5.25 35.32 26.81
N ALA A 90 -5.15 36.41 26.06
CA ALA A 90 -5.05 37.74 26.63
C ALA A 90 -6.32 38.03 27.46
N THR A 91 -6.16 38.32 28.74
CA THR A 91 -7.22 38.87 29.57
C THR A 91 -7.34 40.36 29.25
N GLU A 92 -8.47 40.78 28.69
CA GLU A 92 -8.81 42.20 28.55
C GLU A 92 -8.83 42.84 29.94
N ALA A 93 -8.01 43.86 30.14
CA ALA A 93 -8.02 44.64 31.37
C ALA A 93 -9.31 45.46 31.42
N SER A 94 -10.17 45.17 32.39
CA SER A 94 -11.38 45.95 32.67
C SER A 94 -10.97 47.33 33.20
N SER A 95 -11.38 48.39 32.50
CA SER A 95 -11.31 49.78 32.96
C SER A 95 -12.28 50.04 34.11
#